data_AF-A0A7Z8VGR7-F1
#
_entry.id   AF-A0A7Z8VGR7-F1
#
_cell.length_a   1.000
_cell.length_b   1.000
_cell.length_c   1.000
_cell.angle_alpha   90.00
_cell.angle_beta   90.00
_cell.angle_gamma   90.00
#
_symmetry.space_group_name_H-M   'P 1'
#
loop_
_entity.id
_entity.type
_entity.pdbx_description
1 polymer ?
#
loop_
_entity_poly.entity_id
_entity_poly.type
_entity_poly.pdbx_seq_one_letter_code
_entity_poly.pdbx_strand_id
1 'polypeptide(L)' 'VETVKTLISRTSTSKGLTTIVHIFDKIYETGRKYAADFKEIMPIVFDTHLPKWNYRAIPQE' A
#
# COMPACT_ATOMS: atom_id res chain seq x y z
N VAL A 1 2.23 8.13 -18.04
CA VAL A 1 1.54 7.18 -17.13
C VAL A 1 1.15 5.90 -17.86
N GLU A 2 0.47 6.00 -19.01
CA GLU A 2 -0.01 4.82 -19.76
C GLU A 2 1.11 3.85 -20.18
N THR A 3 2.22 4.35 -20.71
CA THR A 3 3.38 3.51 -21.11
C THR A 3 3.91 2.67 -19.94
N VAL A 4 3.99 3.25 -18.74
CA VAL A 4 4.46 2.55 -17.53
C VAL A 4 3.44 1.50 -17.11
N LYS A 5 2.15 1.83 -17.13
CA LYS A 5 1.06 0.89 -16.84
C LYS A 5 1.12 -0.33 -17.75
N THR A 6 1.27 -0.12 -19.07
CA THR A 6 1.37 -1.19 -20.07
C THR A 6 2.59 -2.08 -19.85
N LEU A 7 3.73 -1.51 -19.44
CA LEU A 7 4.93 -2.29 -19.18
C LEU A 7 4.76 -3.17 -17.94
N ILE A 8 4.22 -2.63 -16.84
CA ILE A 8 4.00 -3.37 -15.59
C ILE A 8 2.93 -4.45 -15.78
N SER A 9 1.88 -4.19 -16.56
CA SER A 9 0.81 -5.19 -16.78
C SER A 9 1.28 -6.42 -17.57
N ARG A 10 2.43 -6.35 -18.24
CA ARG A 10 3.02 -7.47 -18.99
C ARG A 10 3.88 -8.40 -18.13
N THR A 11 4.08 -8.08 -16.85
CA THR A 11 4.84 -8.94 -15.94
C THR A 11 4.16 -10.30 -15.79
N SER A 12 4.92 -11.37 -16.03
CA SER A 12 4.50 -12.75 -15.84
C SER A 12 5.03 -13.32 -14.53
N THR A 13 4.27 -14.24 -13.94
CA THR A 13 4.69 -14.99 -12.75
C THR A 13 4.94 -16.44 -13.11
N SER A 14 5.90 -17.09 -12.44
CA SER A 14 6.26 -18.50 -12.69
C SER A 14 5.11 -19.48 -12.45
N LYS A 15 4.09 -19.08 -11.67
CA LYS A 15 2.91 -19.88 -11.35
C LYS A 15 1.65 -19.47 -12.13
N GLY A 16 1.76 -18.61 -13.14
CA GLY A 16 0.66 -18.28 -14.05
C GLY A 16 -0.38 -17.27 -13.53
N LEU A 17 -0.08 -16.55 -12.44
CA LEU A 17 -0.91 -15.43 -11.98
C LEU A 17 -0.79 -14.24 -12.95
N THR A 18 -1.90 -13.53 -13.15
CA THR A 18 -2.00 -12.32 -13.98
C THR A 18 -1.85 -11.06 -13.13
N THR A 19 -1.23 -10.02 -13.69
CA THR A 19 -1.02 -8.73 -13.01
C THR A 19 -2.03 -7.69 -13.47
N ILE A 20 -2.75 -7.07 -12.53
CA ILE A 20 -3.67 -5.96 -12.81
C ILE A 20 -3.03 -4.68 -12.25
N VAL A 21 -2.96 -3.62 -13.06
CA VAL A 21 -2.31 -2.36 -12.69
C VAL A 21 -3.31 -1.21 -12.73
N HIS A 22 -3.48 -0.54 -11.60
CA HIS A 22 -4.20 0.72 -11.48
C HIS A 22 -3.24 1.79 -10.98
N ILE A 23 -3.16 2.91 -11.69
CA ILE A 23 -2.39 4.09 -11.26
C ILE A 23 -3.41 5.13 -10.83
N PHE A 24 -3.24 5.66 -9.62
CA PHE A 24 -4.08 6.74 -9.11
C PHE A 24 -3.55 8.08 -9.60
N ASP A 25 -4.39 8.87 -10.27
CA ASP A 25 -4.04 10.24 -10.71
C ASP A 25 -4.08 11.27 -9.55
N LYS A 26 -4.44 10.81 -8.34
CA LYS A 26 -4.48 11.65 -7.15
C LYS A 26 -3.06 11.96 -6.68
N ILE A 27 -2.74 13.26 -6.61
CA ILE A 27 -1.54 13.74 -5.96
C ILE A 27 -1.79 13.75 -4.45
N TYR A 28 -1.03 12.94 -3.72
CA TYR A 28 -1.06 12.93 -2.25
C TYR A 28 -0.04 13.93 -1.72
N GLU A 29 -0.50 14.87 -0.90
CA GLU A 29 0.37 15.84 -0.25
C GLU A 29 1.31 15.14 0.73
N THR A 30 2.59 15.51 0.67
CA THR A 30 3.59 15.07 1.63
C THR A 30 3.51 15.91 2.90
N GLY A 31 3.97 15.37 4.03
CA GLY A 31 4.04 16.11 5.30
C GLY A 31 2.71 16.30 6.03
N ARG A 32 1.64 15.60 5.62
CA ARG A 32 0.38 15.58 6.39
C ARG A 32 0.65 15.09 7.82
N LYS A 33 0.25 15.93 8.79
CA LYS A 33 0.33 15.60 10.20
C LYS A 33 -0.84 14.71 10.61
N TYR A 34 -0.56 13.80 11.52
CA TYR A 34 -1.54 12.95 12.19
C TYR A 34 -1.88 13.55 13.57
N ALA A 35 -2.97 13.10 14.19
CA ALA A 35 -3.35 13.54 15.54
C ALA A 35 -2.26 13.22 16.56
N ALA A 36 -2.00 14.10 17.54
CA ALA A 36 -0.82 13.97 18.41
C ALA A 36 -0.71 12.61 19.13
N ASP A 37 -1.87 12.05 19.49
CA ASP A 37 -2.08 10.79 20.20
C ASP A 37 -2.13 9.56 19.29
N PHE A 38 -2.20 9.72 17.96
CA PHE A 38 -2.47 8.61 17.03
C PHE A 38 -1.54 7.41 17.23
N LYS A 39 -0.24 7.63 17.44
CA LYS A 39 0.71 6.53 17.63
C LYS A 39 0.52 5.77 18.93
N GLU A 40 -0.08 6.41 19.92
CA GLU A 40 -0.38 5.82 21.22
C GLU A 40 -1.65 4.99 21.13
N ILE A 41 -2.71 5.55 20.53
CA ILE A 41 -4.04 4.92 20.47
C ILE A 41 -4.26 4.01 19.26
N MET A 42 -3.42 4.08 18.22
CA MET A 42 -3.54 3.31 16.97
C MET A 42 -2.22 2.59 16.60
N PRO A 43 -1.85 1.52 17.33
CA PRO A 43 -0.69 0.69 16.98
C PRO A 43 -0.78 0.11 15.55
N ILE A 44 0.36 0.20 14.84
CA ILE A 44 0.53 -0.41 13.51
C ILE A 44 1.03 -1.84 13.67
N VAL A 45 0.21 -2.80 13.26
CA VAL A 45 0.51 -4.24 13.27
C VAL A 45 0.80 -4.69 11.84
N PHE A 46 2.03 -5.09 11.58
CA PHE A 46 2.44 -5.65 10.29
C PHE A 46 1.98 -7.10 10.14
N ASP A 47 1.65 -7.48 8.92
CA ASP A 47 1.36 -8.87 8.59
C ASP A 47 2.63 -9.71 8.69
N THR A 48 2.50 -10.95 9.18
CA THR A 48 3.63 -11.87 9.39
C THR A 48 4.03 -12.65 8.14
N HIS A 49 3.14 -12.74 7.16
CA HIS A 49 3.33 -13.50 5.92
C HIS A 49 3.48 -12.59 4.71
N LEU A 50 2.79 -11.46 4.69
CA LEU A 50 2.78 -10.53 3.58
C LEU A 50 3.94 -9.51 3.65
N PRO A 51 4.33 -8.91 2.51
CA PRO A 51 5.40 -7.91 2.46
C PRO A 51 5.12 -6.68 3.33
N LYS A 52 6.20 -5.94 3.66
CA LYS A 52 6.25 -4.77 4.58
C LYS A 52 5.15 -3.70 4.41
N TRP A 53 4.51 -3.62 3.25
CA TRP A 53 3.43 -2.65 2.99
C TRP A 53 2.05 -3.12 3.48
N ASN A 54 1.94 -4.35 3.97
CA ASN A 54 0.70 -4.91 4.51
C ASN A 54 0.70 -4.75 6.02
N TYR A 55 -0.12 -3.83 6.52
CA TYR A 55 -0.27 -3.56 7.93
C TYR A 55 -1.70 -3.12 8.25
N ARG A 56 -2.05 -3.18 9.52
CA ARG A 56 -3.32 -2.69 10.07
C ARG A 56 -3.04 -1.72 11.20
N ALA A 57 -3.79 -0.63 11.27
CA ALA A 57 -3.85 0.23 12.45
C ALA A 57 -5.01 -0.25 13.31
N ILE A 58 -4.74 -0.73 14.52
CA ILE A 58 -5.75 -1.31 15.41
C ILE A 58 -6.00 -0.32 16.55
N PRO A 59 -7.23 0.18 16.76
CA PRO A 59 -7.53 1.02 17.90
C PRO A 59 -7.33 0.26 19.22
N GLN A 60 -6.73 0.91 20.21
CA GLN A 60 -6.79 0.45 21.59
C GLN A 60 -8.09 0.98 22.22
N GLU A 61 -8.88 0.07 22.82
CA GLU A 61 -10.07 0.41 23.62
C GLU A 61 -9.69 1.08 24.95
#